data_AF-A0A2H9L0Q6-F1
#
_entry.id   AF-A0A2H9L0Q6-F1
#
_cell.length_a   1.000
_cell.length_b   1.000
_cell.length_c   1.000
_cell.angle_alpha   90.00
_cell.angle_beta   90.00
_cell.angle_gamma   90.00
#
_symmetry.space_group_name_H-M   'P 1'
#
loop_
_entity.id
_entity.type
_entity.pdbx_description
1 polymer ?
#
loop_
_entity_poly.entity_id
_entity_poly.type
_entity_poly.pdbx_seq_one_letter_code
_entity_poly.pdbx_strand_id
1 'polypeptide(L)'
;MRCFLAVEIPEDIRAKFLRLVAAARASGVSASFAKPGQMHLTLAFFADISEKRKEEIIVSLKKQPLPKAHVVISGTGFFGSR
;
A
#
# COMPACT_ATOMS: atom_id res chain seq x y z
N MET A 1 -12.53 -9.78 -10.29
CA MET A 1 -12.02 -8.44 -9.94
C MET A 1 -10.76 -8.63 -9.12
N ARG A 2 -9.72 -7.82 -9.33
CA ARG A 2 -8.47 -7.97 -8.59
C ARG A 2 -8.54 -7.20 -7.26
N CYS A 3 -8.41 -7.89 -6.13
CA CYS A 3 -8.55 -7.30 -4.80
C CYS A 3 -7.35 -7.55 -3.89
N PHE A 4 -7.20 -6.68 -2.91
CA PHE A 4 -6.24 -6.78 -1.81
C PHE A 4 -6.76 -6.02 -0.58
N LEU A 5 -6.21 -6.32 0.59
CA LEU A 5 -6.41 -5.59 1.83
C LEU A 5 -5.21 -4.69 2.08
N ALA A 6 -5.43 -3.43 2.46
CA ALA A 6 -4.36 -2.48 2.70
C ALA A 6 -4.68 -1.51 3.83
N VAL A 7 -3.61 -0.89 4.35
CA VAL A 7 -3.66 0.27 5.23
C VAL A 7 -3.39 1.52 4.40
N GLU A 8 -4.27 2.51 4.52
CA GLU A 8 -4.06 3.82 3.91
C GLU A 8 -2.91 4.58 4.60
N ILE A 9 -2.10 5.28 3.80
CA ILE A 9 -1.01 6.07 4.35
C ILE A 9 -1.53 7.43 4.82
N PRO A 10 -1.34 7.82 6.10
CA PRO A 10 -1.68 9.15 6.59
C PRO A 10 -1.06 10.28 5.75
N GLU A 11 -1.72 11.43 5.67
CA GLU A 11 -1.32 12.54 4.79
C GLU A 11 0.11 13.03 5.07
N ASP A 12 0.48 13.16 6.34
CA ASP A 12 1.81 13.60 6.78
C ASP A 12 2.92 12.62 6.36
N ILE A 13 2.65 11.31 6.41
CA ILE A 13 3.57 10.28 5.94
C ILE A 13 3.62 10.25 4.42
N ARG A 14 2.48 10.42 3.75
CA ARG A 14 2.39 10.50 2.29
C ARG A 14 3.21 11.67 1.74
N ALA A 15 3.17 12.82 2.40
CA ALA A 15 4.00 13.97 2.04
C ALA A 15 5.51 13.65 2.12
N LYS A 16 5.94 12.87 3.12
CA LYS A 16 7.33 12.39 3.23
C LYS A 16 7.70 11.47 2.07
N PHE A 17 6.81 10.56 1.66
CA PHE A 17 7.04 9.69 0.50
C PHE A 17 7.14 10.47 -0.81
N LEU A 18 6.32 11.50 -1.00
CA LEU A 18 6.38 12.33 -2.20
C LEU A 18 7.71 13.10 -2.32
N ARG A 19 8.29 13.52 -1.19
CA ARG A 19 9.65 14.10 -1.19
C ARG A 19 10.72 13.08 -1.62
N LEU A 20 10.61 11.83 -1.17
CA LEU A 20 11.52 10.75 -1.60
C LEU A 20 11.37 10.45 -3.09
N VAL A 21 10.14 10.39 -3.60
CA VAL A 21 9.86 10.22 -5.03
C VAL A 21 10.44 11.37 -5.85
N ALA A 22 10.30 12.62 -5.39
CA ALA A 22 10.87 13.78 -6.07
C ALA A 22 12.41 13.71 -6.12
N ALA A 23 13.06 13.32 -5.02
CA ALA A 23 14.51 13.13 -4.97
C ALA A 23 14.98 12.01 -5.93
N ALA A 24 14.27 10.88 -5.97
CA ALA A 24 14.58 9.77 -6.88
C ALA A 24 14.41 10.15 -8.37
N ARG A 25 13.40 10.99 -8.69
CA ARG A 25 13.25 11.54 -10.04
C ARG A 25 14.40 12.46 -10.41
N ALA A 26 14.80 13.35 -9.49
CA ALA A 26 15.89 14.29 -9.70
C ALA A 26 17.25 13.58 -9.88
N SER A 27 17.44 12.41 -9.26
CA SER A 27 18.64 11.59 -9.45
C SER A 27 18.64 10.76 -10.74
N GLY A 28 17.63 10.91 -11.60
CA GLY A 28 17.57 10.23 -12.89
C GLY A 28 17.10 8.77 -12.84
N VAL A 29 16.49 8.31 -11.73
CA VAL A 29 15.93 6.95 -11.68
C VAL A 29 14.75 6.85 -12.65
N SER A 30 14.90 5.99 -13.66
CA SER A 30 13.81 5.66 -14.59
C SER A 30 12.88 4.64 -13.96
N ALA A 31 11.83 5.12 -13.28
CA ALA A 31 10.83 4.28 -12.63
C ALA A 31 9.42 4.86 -12.74
N SER A 32 8.43 3.96 -12.73
CA SER A 32 7.02 4.31 -12.61
C SER A 32 6.66 4.48 -11.14
N PHE A 33 6.51 5.73 -10.69
CA PHE A 33 6.15 6.03 -9.31
C PHE A 33 4.63 6.01 -9.09
N ALA A 34 4.17 5.44 -7.97
CA ALA A 34 2.76 5.43 -7.58
C ALA A 34 2.21 6.85 -7.42
N LYS A 35 0.97 7.09 -7.85
CA LYS A 35 0.26 8.36 -7.61
C LYS A 35 -0.02 8.54 -6.12
N PRO A 36 -0.15 9.78 -5.61
CA PRO A 36 -0.42 10.03 -4.19
C PRO A 36 -1.60 9.23 -3.63
N GLY A 37 -2.73 9.17 -4.35
CA GLY A 37 -3.93 8.42 -3.95
C GLY A 37 -3.78 6.89 -4.00
N GLN A 38 -2.71 6.37 -4.60
CA GLN A 38 -2.45 4.94 -4.73
C GLN A 38 -1.42 4.43 -3.73
N MET A 39 -0.80 5.30 -2.91
CA MET A 39 0.17 4.89 -1.90
C MET A 39 -0.54 4.20 -0.73
N HIS A 40 -0.19 2.94 -0.48
CA HIS A 40 -0.78 2.10 0.55
C HIS A 40 0.23 1.07 1.06
N LEU A 41 -0.03 0.49 2.22
CA LEU A 41 0.67 -0.70 2.72
C LEU A 41 -0.23 -1.92 2.51
N THR A 42 0.13 -2.81 1.59
CA THR A 42 -0.60 -4.06 1.35
C THR A 42 -0.43 -5.02 2.53
N LEU A 43 -1.54 -5.50 3.09
CA LEU A 43 -1.56 -6.52 4.14
C LEU A 43 -1.75 -7.92 3.57
N ALA A 44 -2.64 -8.07 2.59
CA ALA A 44 -2.93 -9.35 1.96
C ALA A 44 -3.38 -9.15 0.51
N PHE A 45 -2.88 -9.97 -0.40
CA PHE A 45 -3.25 -9.95 -1.82
C PHE A 45 -4.20 -11.12 -2.13
N PHE A 46 -5.37 -10.85 -2.71
CA PHE A 46 -6.41 -11.85 -2.97
C PHE A 46 -6.51 -12.30 -4.42
N ALA A 47 -5.67 -11.76 -5.31
CA ALA A 47 -5.77 -11.98 -6.76
C ALA A 47 -7.18 -11.66 -7.28
N ASP A 48 -7.69 -12.45 -8.22
CA ASP A 48 -9.02 -12.29 -8.79
C ASP A 48 -10.09 -13.02 -7.97
N ILE A 49 -11.08 -12.27 -7.49
CA ILE A 49 -12.23 -12.79 -6.73
C ILE A 49 -13.56 -12.39 -7.36
N SER A 50 -14.61 -13.16 -7.04
CA SER A 50 -16.00 -12.86 -7.40
C SER A 50 -16.62 -11.84 -6.44
N GLU A 51 -17.73 -11.21 -6.85
CA GLU A 51 -18.52 -10.30 -6.00
C GLU A 51 -18.97 -10.98 -4.69
N LYS A 52 -19.49 -12.20 -4.79
CA LYS A 52 -19.87 -13.01 -3.62
C LYS A 52 -18.69 -13.20 -2.66
N ARG A 53 -17.51 -13.53 -3.19
CA ARG A 53 -16.31 -13.74 -2.36
C ARG A 53 -15.83 -12.44 -1.70
N LYS A 54 -15.94 -11.31 -2.39
CA LYS A 54 -15.65 -9.97 -1.84
C LYS A 54 -16.55 -9.69 -0.62
N GLU A 55 -17.85 -9.95 -0.74
CA GLU A 55 -18.81 -9.74 0.37
C GLU A 55 -18.50 -10.62 1.58
N GLU A 56 -18.19 -11.91 1.37
CA GLU A 56 -17.78 -12.83 2.43
C GLU A 56 -16.53 -12.32 3.18
N ILE A 57 -15.53 -11.82 2.46
CA ILE A 57 -14.31 -11.26 3.04
C ILE A 57 -14.63 -10.01 3.87
N ILE A 58 -15.47 -9.10 3.38
CA ILE A 58 -15.89 -7.89 4.12
C ILE A 58 -16.58 -8.27 5.43
N VAL A 59 -17.51 -9.24 5.40
CA VAL A 59 -18.21 -9.71 6.60
C VAL A 59 -17.23 -10.34 7.60
N SER A 60 -16.27 -11.11 7.13
CA SER A 60 -15.25 -11.72 7.98
C SER A 60 -14.34 -10.68 8.64
N LEU A 61 -13.86 -9.70 7.86
CA LEU A 61 -12.96 -8.64 8.36
C LEU A 61 -13.62 -7.75 9.41
N LYS A 62 -14.92 -7.45 9.28
CA LYS A 62 -15.67 -6.65 10.27
C LYS A 62 -15.72 -7.29 11.67
N LYS A 63 -15.52 -8.61 11.76
CA LYS A 63 -15.53 -9.35 13.02
C LYS A 63 -14.14 -9.45 13.67
N GLN A 64 -13.08 -9.08 12.94
CA GLN A 64 -11.73 -9.16 13.46
C GLN A 64 -11.42 -7.93 14.32
N PRO A 65 -10.89 -8.11 15.54
CA PRO A 65 -10.39 -6.98 16.31
C PRO A 65 -9.19 -6.37 15.57
N LEU A 66 -9.23 -5.05 15.36
CA LEU A 66 -8.09 -4.31 14.81
C LEU A 66 -7.22 -3.82 15.98
N PRO A 67 -5.99 -4.37 16.16
CA PRO A 67 -5.11 -3.89 17.21
C PRO A 67 -4.66 -2.46 16.91
N LYS A 68 -4.49 -1.64 17.95
CA LYS A 68 -3.73 -0.41 17.81
C LYS A 68 -2.28 -0.80 17.49
N ALA A 69 -1.78 -0.31 16.37
CA ALA A 69 -0.41 -0.55 15.95
C ALA A 69 0.31 0.79 15.78
N HIS A 70 1.54 0.85 16.28
CA HIS A 70 2.47 1.93 15.97
C HIS A 70 3.48 1.39 14.96
N VAL A 71 3.48 1.96 13.76
CA VAL A 71 4.34 1.52 12.66
C VAL A 71 5.34 2.63 12.34
N VAL A 72 6.62 2.26 12.29
CA VAL A 72 7.71 3.15 11.88
C VAL A 72 8.20 2.70 10.51
N ILE A 73 8.34 3.67 9.61
CA ILE A 73 8.83 3.42 8.24
C ILE A 73 10.25 3.98 8.15
N SER A 74 11.21 3.12 7.84
CA SER A 74 12.63 3.47 7.77
C SER A 74 13.32 2.72 6.64
N GLY A 75 14.18 3.44 5.92
CA GLY A 75 14.92 2.88 4.79
C GLY A 75 14.05 2.67 3.55
N THR A 76 14.73 2.36 2.45
CA THR A 76 14.12 1.93 1.19
C THR A 76 14.85 0.68 0.71
N GLY A 77 14.19 -0.10 -0.12
CA GLY A 77 14.74 -1.33 -0.66
C GLY A 77 14.22 -1.60 -2.06
N PHE A 78 14.73 -2.67 -2.63
CA PHE A 78 14.42 -3.12 -3.97
C PHE A 78 14.09 -4.61 -3.95
N PHE A 79 13.14 -5.04 -4.78
CA PHE A 79 12.72 -6.43 -4.87
C PHE A 79 12.69 -6.88 -6.33
N GLY A 80 13.28 -8.05 -6.59
CA GLY A 80 13.42 -8.59 -7.95
C GLY A 80 14.77 -8.23 -8.58
N SER A 81 14.83 -8.25 -9.90
CA SER A 81 16.06 -8.03 -10.68
C SER A 81 15.89 -7.00 -11.81
N ARG A 82 14.81 -6.22 -11.79
CA ARG A 82 14.50 -5.18 -12.79
C ARG A 82 14.35 -3.82 -12.18
#